data_AF-A0A6G1SAH3-F1
#
_entry.id   AF-A0A6G1SAH3-F1
#
_cell.length_a   1.000
_cell.length_b   1.000
_cell.length_c   1.000
_cell.angle_alpha   90.00
_cell.angle_beta   90.00
_cell.angle_gamma   90.00
#
_symmetry.space_group_name_H-M   'P 1'
#
loop_
_entity.id
_entity.type
_entity.pdbx_description
1 polymer ?
#
loop_
_entity_poly.entity_id
_entity_poly.type
_entity_poly.pdbx_seq_one_letter_code
_entity_poly.pdbx_strand_id
1 'polypeptide(L)'
;EASGDKLAKEEMLSMIRHGANHIFASKDSDITDEDIDAILEKGEKKTAEIREKLEKLGEGTLRNFTLDTNDYSVYQFQGEDYREKQKMNTVAWIEPPKRERKANYAVDAYFREALRVSEPRAPKAPRPPKQPNVQDFQFFPPRLFELLDKEIYHYRKTVSYKVPKNPDLGADAVKVMREEQKQIDEAEPLTEEELAEKEELLQQGFTNWNRRDFQQFIKANEKYGREDYENISKEVEGKTPEEVIEYANVFWERYSELTDSDKIIAQIEKGEQRIQRKQDIKRALDAKIKPYRAPFHQLRIQYGTNKGKNYTEEEDRFLVCMLHQLGFDRDMVYEELKAAIRRAPQFRFDWFVKSRTASELQRRCNTLITLIERENQELEEKEQQSKKKPGPKAGIARGPGKRPAPVMNDTSNKKAKVK
;
A
#
# COMPACT_ATOMS: atom_id res chain seq x y z
N GLU A 1 -26.26 5.03 -19.31
CA GLU A 1 -25.03 5.86 -19.16
C GLU A 1 -24.62 6.36 -20.54
N ALA A 2 -24.48 7.68 -20.73
CA ALA A 2 -23.63 8.34 -21.75
C ALA A 2 -24.02 9.83 -21.91
N SER A 3 -23.68 10.68 -20.93
CA SER A 3 -23.76 12.15 -21.08
C SER A 3 -22.58 12.91 -20.46
N GLY A 4 -21.44 12.24 -20.22
CA GLY A 4 -20.25 12.85 -19.60
C GLY A 4 -19.21 13.43 -20.59
N ASP A 5 -19.31 13.12 -21.88
CA ASP A 5 -18.16 13.26 -22.80
C ASP A 5 -18.29 14.39 -23.84
N LYS A 6 -19.42 15.11 -23.89
CA LYS A 6 -19.65 16.20 -24.85
C LYS A 6 -19.10 17.55 -24.37
N LEU A 7 -19.18 17.84 -23.07
CA LEU A 7 -18.74 19.11 -22.48
C LEU A 7 -17.22 19.29 -22.54
N ALA A 8 -16.44 18.24 -22.27
CA ALA A 8 -14.98 18.28 -22.35
C ALA A 8 -14.47 18.53 -23.78
N LYS A 9 -15.23 18.09 -24.80
CA LYS A 9 -14.86 18.25 -26.20
C LYS A 9 -15.13 19.67 -26.72
N GLU A 10 -16.22 20.30 -26.28
CA GLU A 10 -16.52 21.71 -26.61
C GLU A 10 -15.58 22.68 -25.88
N GLU A 11 -15.22 22.41 -24.63
CA GLU A 11 -14.26 23.22 -23.87
C GLU A 11 -12.84 23.13 -24.45
N MET A 12 -12.41 21.93 -24.86
CA MET A 12 -11.13 21.75 -25.55
C MET A 12 -11.13 22.45 -26.92
N LEU A 13 -12.25 22.43 -27.66
CA LEU A 13 -12.36 23.13 -28.94
C LEU A 13 -12.33 24.66 -28.78
N SER A 14 -12.95 25.18 -27.72
CA SER A 14 -12.94 26.60 -27.35
C SER A 14 -11.53 27.07 -26.98
N MET A 15 -10.80 26.26 -26.21
CA MET A 15 -9.42 26.55 -25.80
C MET A 15 -8.45 26.55 -27.00
N ILE A 16 -8.61 25.62 -27.93
CA ILE A 16 -7.81 25.56 -29.17
C ILE A 16 -8.13 26.75 -30.09
N ARG A 17 -9.39 27.17 -30.20
CA ARG A 17 -9.79 28.35 -31.00
C ARG A 17 -9.26 29.65 -30.42
N HIS A 18 -9.22 29.79 -29.10
CA HIS A 18 -8.67 30.99 -28.45
C HIS A 18 -7.16 31.12 -28.65
N GLY A 19 -6.42 30.00 -28.58
CA GLY A 19 -4.98 29.99 -28.87
C GLY A 19 -4.67 30.22 -30.35
N ALA A 20 -5.47 29.62 -31.24
CA ALA A 20 -5.28 29.75 -32.69
C ALA A 20 -5.60 31.17 -33.20
N ASN A 21 -6.64 31.84 -32.68
CA ASN A 21 -6.96 33.21 -33.10
C ASN A 21 -5.84 34.21 -32.80
N HIS A 22 -5.03 34.00 -31.75
CA HIS A 22 -3.92 34.88 -31.43
C HIS A 22 -2.71 34.69 -32.37
N ILE A 23 -2.54 33.47 -32.91
CA ILE A 23 -1.49 33.10 -33.86
C ILE A 23 -1.92 33.44 -35.30
N PHE A 24 -3.20 33.36 -35.64
CA PHE A 24 -3.70 33.76 -36.97
C PHE A 24 -3.96 35.27 -37.10
N ALA A 25 -4.16 36.00 -36.00
CA ALA A 25 -4.22 37.46 -36.01
C ALA A 25 -2.84 38.13 -36.15
N SER A 26 -1.77 37.40 -35.88
CA SER A 26 -0.39 37.78 -36.20
C SER A 26 -0.05 37.22 -37.58
N LYS A 27 -0.33 37.98 -38.63
CA LYS A 27 0.13 37.64 -39.99
C LYS A 27 1.66 37.67 -40.01
N ASP A 28 2.26 36.63 -40.61
CA ASP A 28 3.67 36.46 -40.97
C ASP A 28 4.44 37.78 -41.21
N SER A 29 5.02 38.32 -40.14
CA SER A 29 6.17 39.20 -40.24
C SER A 29 7.19 38.68 -39.24
N ASP A 30 8.34 38.23 -39.76
CA ASP A 30 9.53 37.91 -38.99
C ASP A 30 9.71 38.96 -37.90
N ILE A 31 9.80 38.53 -36.64
CA ILE A 31 10.11 39.42 -35.50
C ILE A 31 11.44 40.10 -35.84
N THR A 32 11.41 41.38 -36.16
CA THR A 32 12.62 42.15 -36.47
C THR A 32 13.29 42.56 -35.16
N ASP A 33 14.61 42.78 -35.20
CA ASP A 33 15.39 43.16 -34.01
C ASP A 33 14.87 44.46 -33.34
N GLU A 34 14.19 45.33 -34.10
CA GLU A 34 13.53 46.55 -33.60
C GLU A 34 12.36 46.26 -32.63
N ASP A 35 11.69 45.11 -32.75
CA ASP A 35 10.61 44.69 -31.84
C ASP A 35 11.15 44.11 -30.53
N ILE A 36 12.37 43.56 -30.54
CA ILE A 36 13.04 43.02 -29.34
C ILE A 36 13.39 44.16 -28.40
N ASP A 37 13.91 45.27 -28.93
CA ASP A 37 14.25 46.46 -28.15
C ASP A 37 13.00 47.10 -27.54
N ALA A 38 11.88 47.14 -28.28
CA ALA A 38 10.59 47.62 -27.75
C ALA A 38 10.01 46.71 -26.65
N ILE A 39 10.25 45.40 -26.73
CA ILE A 39 9.87 44.44 -25.69
C ILE A 39 10.78 44.59 -24.47
N LEU A 40 12.09 44.82 -24.67
CA LEU A 40 13.05 45.07 -23.60
C LEU A 40 12.69 46.36 -22.84
N GLU A 41 12.40 47.46 -23.56
CA GLU A 41 12.02 48.74 -22.96
C GLU A 41 10.73 48.63 -22.16
N LYS A 42 9.74 47.85 -22.65
CA LYS A 42 8.53 47.53 -21.88
C LYS A 42 8.80 46.66 -20.66
N GLY A 43 9.74 45.72 -20.76
CA GLY A 43 10.19 44.88 -19.66
C GLY A 43 10.88 45.71 -18.57
N GLU A 44 11.75 46.63 -18.95
CA GLU A 44 12.45 47.54 -18.05
C GLU A 44 11.48 48.51 -17.37
N LYS A 45 10.54 49.12 -18.11
CA LYS A 45 9.49 49.98 -17.53
C LYS A 45 8.63 49.23 -16.51
N LYS A 46 8.18 48.01 -16.81
CA LYS A 46 7.41 47.20 -15.85
C LYS A 46 8.22 46.80 -14.63
N THR A 47 9.51 46.48 -14.82
CA THR A 47 10.39 46.13 -13.70
C THR A 47 10.66 47.34 -12.81
N ALA A 48 10.82 48.53 -13.39
CA ALA A 48 10.95 49.78 -12.68
C ALA A 48 9.68 50.13 -11.89
N GLU A 49 8.49 49.99 -12.50
CA GLU A 49 7.21 50.19 -11.82
C GLU A 49 7.01 49.21 -10.65
N ILE A 50 7.38 47.94 -10.82
CA ILE A 50 7.31 46.93 -9.75
C ILE A 50 8.31 47.26 -8.63
N ARG A 51 9.51 47.74 -8.99
CA ARG A 51 10.54 48.15 -8.02
C ARG A 51 10.10 49.39 -7.24
N GLU A 52 9.50 50.39 -7.90
CA GLU A 52 8.94 51.57 -7.24
C GLU A 52 7.77 51.20 -6.32
N LYS A 53 6.92 50.24 -6.73
CA LYS A 53 5.86 49.69 -5.86
C LYS A 53 6.45 48.96 -4.65
N LEU A 54 7.51 48.18 -4.83
CA LEU A 54 8.20 47.49 -3.72
C LEU A 54 8.88 48.46 -2.75
N GLU A 55 9.49 49.54 -3.24
CA GLU A 55 10.06 50.60 -2.39
C GLU A 55 8.98 51.40 -1.65
N LYS A 56 7.86 51.73 -2.32
CA LYS A 56 6.69 52.35 -1.65
C LYS A 56 6.07 51.44 -0.59
N LEU A 57 6.24 50.12 -0.69
CA LEU A 57 5.77 49.11 0.27
C LEU A 57 6.72 48.90 1.46
N GLY A 58 7.72 49.77 1.65
CA GLY A 58 8.78 49.70 2.65
C GLY A 58 8.39 49.21 4.05
N GLU A 59 9.38 48.56 4.69
CA GLU A 59 9.54 47.92 6.03
C GLU A 59 8.34 47.76 6.99
N GLY A 60 7.39 48.69 7.04
CA GLY A 60 6.16 48.58 7.81
C GLY A 60 5.18 47.51 7.30
N THR A 61 5.18 47.20 5.99
CA THR A 61 4.31 46.15 5.42
C THR A 61 4.94 44.76 5.46
N LEU A 62 6.29 44.67 5.54
CA LEU A 62 7.00 43.38 5.66
C LEU A 62 6.74 42.69 7.01
N ARG A 63 6.43 43.44 8.08
CA ARG A 63 6.06 42.86 9.37
C ARG A 63 4.63 42.30 9.42
N ASN A 64 3.77 42.73 8.48
CA ASN A 64 2.41 42.22 8.30
C ASN A 64 2.31 41.22 7.14
N PHE A 65 3.43 40.76 6.59
CA PHE A 65 3.48 39.73 5.56
C PHE A 65 3.29 38.34 6.19
N THR A 66 2.10 38.08 6.73
CA THR A 66 1.57 36.73 6.75
C THR A 66 1.08 36.43 5.35
N LEU A 67 1.52 35.31 4.78
CA LEU A 67 1.11 34.84 3.46
C LEU A 67 -0.39 34.51 3.52
N ASP A 68 -1.21 35.55 3.34
CA ASP A 68 -2.65 35.53 3.53
C ASP A 68 -3.29 34.82 2.34
N THR A 69 -3.42 33.51 2.45
CA THR A 69 -4.27 32.68 1.60
C THR A 69 -5.74 32.88 1.98
N ASN A 70 -6.23 34.13 1.99
CA ASN A 70 -7.64 34.45 2.27
C ASN A 70 -8.36 35.23 1.16
N ASP A 71 -7.65 35.78 0.17
CA ASP A 71 -8.29 36.54 -0.92
C ASP A 71 -8.60 35.73 -2.19
N TYR A 72 -8.28 34.43 -2.20
CA TYR A 72 -8.78 33.50 -3.21
C TYR A 72 -9.58 32.40 -2.53
N SER A 73 -10.89 32.63 -2.37
CA SER A 73 -11.79 31.55 -1.99
C SER A 73 -11.85 30.55 -3.16
N VAL A 74 -11.60 29.27 -2.86
CA VAL A 74 -11.72 28.15 -3.82
C VAL A 74 -13.13 28.03 -4.43
N TYR A 75 -14.09 28.75 -3.85
CA TYR A 75 -15.50 28.75 -4.23
C TYR A 75 -15.90 29.93 -5.13
N GLN A 76 -14.96 30.81 -5.50
CA GLN A 76 -15.19 31.89 -6.47
C GLN A 76 -14.58 31.55 -7.83
N PHE A 77 -15.45 31.39 -8.83
CA PHE A 77 -15.05 31.13 -10.21
C PHE A 77 -15.80 32.09 -11.14
N GLN A 78 -15.07 32.84 -11.97
CA GLN A 78 -15.62 33.90 -12.86
C GLN A 78 -16.47 34.98 -12.15
N GLY A 79 -16.18 35.30 -10.89
CA GLY A 79 -16.87 36.38 -10.16
C GLY A 79 -18.21 35.98 -9.50
N GLU A 80 -18.63 34.71 -9.60
CA GLU A 80 -19.74 34.17 -8.80
C GLU A 80 -19.21 33.29 -7.64
N ASP A 81 -19.84 33.41 -6.46
CA ASP A 81 -19.55 32.60 -5.26
C ASP A 81 -20.48 31.38 -5.20
N TYR A 82 -19.92 30.17 -5.30
CA TYR A 82 -20.66 28.92 -5.48
C TYR A 82 -21.13 28.27 -4.17
N ARG A 83 -20.88 28.90 -3.02
CA ARG A 83 -21.31 28.39 -1.70
C ARG A 83 -22.83 28.36 -1.52
N GLU A 84 -23.58 29.24 -2.18
CA GLU A 84 -25.04 29.31 -2.02
C GLU A 84 -25.80 28.29 -2.88
N LYS A 85 -25.27 27.90 -4.04
CA LYS A 85 -25.90 26.92 -4.94
C LYS A 85 -25.84 25.47 -4.41
N GLN A 86 -24.99 25.16 -3.43
CA GLN A 86 -24.97 23.85 -2.77
C GLN A 86 -26.09 23.64 -1.73
N LYS A 87 -26.82 24.69 -1.33
CA LYS A 87 -27.89 24.58 -0.31
C LYS A 87 -29.25 24.13 -0.84
N MET A 88 -29.45 24.07 -2.16
CA MET A 88 -30.76 23.74 -2.76
C MET A 88 -30.93 22.27 -3.21
N ASN A 89 -29.92 21.42 -3.04
CA ASN A 89 -30.00 19.99 -3.43
C ASN A 89 -29.82 19.04 -2.24
N THR A 90 -30.36 19.40 -1.07
CA THR A 90 -30.55 18.46 0.05
C THR A 90 -31.75 17.56 -0.23
N VAL A 91 -31.61 16.69 -1.23
CA VAL A 91 -32.36 15.42 -1.23
C VAL A 91 -32.02 14.75 0.10
N ALA A 92 -33.06 14.47 0.88
CA ALA A 92 -32.97 13.85 2.20
C ALA A 92 -32.04 12.63 2.17
N TRP A 93 -30.82 12.84 2.65
CA TRP A 93 -29.85 11.78 2.88
C TRP A 93 -30.37 10.95 4.05
N ILE A 94 -31.05 9.84 3.75
CA ILE A 94 -31.37 8.82 4.74
C ILE A 94 -30.03 8.19 5.12
N GLU A 95 -29.52 8.58 6.29
CA GLU A 95 -28.31 8.01 6.89
C GLU A 95 -28.52 6.49 7.01
N PRO A 96 -27.72 5.64 6.33
CA PRO A 96 -27.79 4.20 6.53
C PRO A 96 -27.60 3.95 8.04
N PRO A 97 -28.45 3.13 8.69
CA PRO A 97 -28.34 2.89 10.12
C PRO A 97 -26.89 2.52 10.41
N LYS A 98 -26.23 3.35 11.24
CA LYS A 98 -24.86 3.10 11.70
C LYS A 98 -24.83 1.65 12.11
N ARG A 99 -23.97 0.87 11.46
CA ARG A 99 -23.70 -0.50 11.85
C ARG A 99 -23.16 -0.40 13.28
N GLU A 100 -24.04 -0.56 14.25
CA GLU A 100 -23.68 -0.69 15.65
C GLU A 100 -22.69 -1.86 15.67
N ARG A 101 -21.42 -1.55 15.88
CA ARG A 101 -20.48 -2.55 16.33
C ARG A 101 -21.04 -3.01 17.65
N LYS A 102 -21.67 -4.18 17.68
CA LYS A 102 -21.93 -4.88 18.94
C LYS A 102 -20.58 -4.97 19.63
N ALA A 103 -20.39 -4.15 20.67
CA ALA A 103 -19.26 -4.28 21.57
C ALA A 103 -19.49 -5.55 22.39
N ASN A 104 -19.39 -6.71 21.74
CA ASN A 104 -19.23 -7.96 22.43
C ASN A 104 -17.76 -8.00 22.82
N TYR A 105 -17.41 -7.42 23.97
CA TYR A 105 -16.37 -7.86 24.91
C TYR A 105 -16.18 -6.77 25.98
N ALA A 106 -16.52 -7.09 27.23
CA ALA A 106 -16.33 -6.18 28.37
C ALA A 106 -14.85 -5.79 28.57
N VAL A 107 -13.93 -6.66 28.14
CA VAL A 107 -12.48 -6.48 28.24
C VAL A 107 -11.96 -5.31 27.37
N ASP A 108 -12.53 -5.10 26.18
CA ASP A 108 -12.11 -4.01 25.29
C ASP A 108 -12.50 -2.63 25.84
N ALA A 109 -13.60 -2.55 26.61
CA ALA A 109 -13.98 -1.33 27.32
C ALA A 109 -12.98 -0.97 28.43
N TYR A 110 -12.47 -1.97 29.16
CA TYR A 110 -11.44 -1.79 30.18
C TYR A 110 -10.16 -1.19 29.58
N PHE A 111 -9.67 -1.74 28.45
CA PHE A 111 -8.44 -1.24 27.80
C PHE A 111 -8.62 0.14 27.18
N ARG A 112 -9.76 0.43 26.56
CA ARG A 112 -10.06 1.78 26.06
C ARG A 112 -10.06 2.82 27.19
N GLU A 113 -10.60 2.48 28.35
CA GLU A 113 -10.61 3.40 29.50
C GLU A 113 -9.26 3.48 30.21
N ALA A 114 -8.45 2.41 30.20
CA ALA A 114 -7.11 2.38 30.79
C ALA A 114 -6.06 3.09 29.91
N LEU A 115 -6.18 2.97 28.59
CA LEU A 115 -5.24 3.48 27.59
C LEU A 115 -5.69 4.77 26.90
N ARG A 116 -6.75 5.43 27.39
CA ARG A 116 -7.19 6.76 26.92
C ARG A 116 -6.10 7.81 27.18
N VAL A 117 -5.23 7.99 26.18
CA VAL A 117 -4.12 8.95 26.17
C VAL A 117 -4.40 10.17 25.27
N SER A 118 -5.38 10.09 24.36
CA SER A 118 -5.65 11.17 23.39
C SER A 118 -7.09 11.69 23.50
N GLU A 119 -7.31 12.67 24.38
CA GLU A 119 -8.21 13.84 24.21
C GLU A 119 -8.34 14.60 25.56
N PRO A 120 -8.21 15.94 25.59
CA PRO A 120 -8.36 16.72 26.82
C PRO A 120 -9.83 17.12 27.01
N ARG A 121 -10.69 16.22 27.51
CA ARG A 121 -12.05 16.59 27.94
C ARG A 121 -12.51 15.63 29.06
N ALA A 122 -12.77 16.20 30.23
CA ALA A 122 -13.18 15.58 31.50
C ALA A 122 -12.06 14.99 32.40
N PRO A 123 -12.11 15.24 33.73
CA PRO A 123 -11.21 14.62 34.70
C PRO A 123 -11.44 13.10 34.72
N LYS A 124 -10.33 12.34 34.68
CA LYS A 124 -10.35 10.87 34.70
C LYS A 124 -11.08 10.36 35.95
N ALA A 125 -11.88 9.31 35.79
CA ALA A 125 -12.50 8.64 36.93
C ALA A 125 -11.41 8.12 37.90
N PRO A 126 -11.59 8.27 39.23
CA PRO A 126 -10.63 7.78 40.21
C PRO A 126 -10.41 6.28 40.05
N ARG A 127 -9.14 5.85 40.08
CA ARG A 127 -8.71 4.45 40.09
C ARG A 127 -7.96 4.14 41.38
N PRO A 128 -8.00 2.89 41.89
CA PRO A 128 -7.22 2.50 43.04
C PRO A 128 -5.71 2.74 42.79
N PRO A 129 -4.97 3.36 43.74
CA PRO A 129 -3.56 3.72 43.54
C PRO A 129 -2.61 2.52 43.38
N LYS A 130 -3.02 1.31 43.80
CA LYS A 130 -2.21 0.08 43.75
C LYS A 130 -2.69 -0.92 42.69
N GLN A 131 -3.44 -0.47 41.67
CA GLN A 131 -3.96 -1.37 40.66
C GLN A 131 -2.82 -1.90 39.75
N PRO A 132 -2.75 -3.23 39.51
CA PRO A 132 -1.79 -3.79 38.55
C PRO A 132 -2.01 -3.23 37.13
N ASN A 133 -0.92 -2.85 36.46
CA ASN A 133 -0.98 -2.37 35.09
C ASN A 133 -0.93 -3.55 34.11
N VAL A 134 -2.10 -4.03 33.70
CA VAL A 134 -2.25 -5.12 32.71
C VAL A 134 -2.40 -4.55 31.31
N GLN A 135 -1.74 -5.18 30.32
CA GLN A 135 -1.83 -4.81 28.91
C GLN A 135 -2.53 -5.89 28.08
N ASP A 136 -3.18 -5.50 26.98
CA ASP A 136 -3.97 -6.37 26.12
C ASP A 136 -3.13 -7.48 25.47
N PHE A 137 -1.94 -7.14 24.99
CA PHE A 137 -0.98 -8.10 24.42
C PHE A 137 -0.41 -9.12 25.42
N GLN A 138 -0.72 -9.00 26.71
CA GLN A 138 -0.31 -9.97 27.73
C GLN A 138 -1.34 -11.09 27.91
N PHE A 139 -2.49 -11.02 27.23
CA PHE A 139 -3.52 -12.07 27.14
C PHE A 139 -3.99 -12.63 28.49
N PHE A 140 -4.22 -11.75 29.48
CA PHE A 140 -4.82 -12.18 30.75
C PHE A 140 -6.23 -12.77 30.54
N PRO A 141 -6.69 -13.67 31.44
CA PRO A 141 -8.05 -14.20 31.38
C PRO A 141 -9.12 -13.12 31.57
N PRO A 142 -10.28 -13.20 30.88
CA PRO A 142 -11.39 -12.25 31.02
C PRO A 142 -11.86 -12.05 32.47
N ARG A 143 -11.82 -13.13 33.26
CA ARG A 143 -12.21 -13.16 34.67
C ARG A 143 -11.40 -12.19 35.54
N LEU A 144 -10.11 -11.97 35.22
CA LEU A 144 -9.28 -11.01 35.95
C LEU A 144 -9.85 -9.59 35.84
N PHE A 145 -10.34 -9.21 34.65
CA PHE A 145 -10.89 -7.89 34.42
C PHE A 145 -12.18 -7.66 35.20
N GLU A 146 -13.01 -8.69 35.38
CA GLU A 146 -14.21 -8.61 36.24
C GLU A 146 -13.85 -8.29 37.69
N LEU A 147 -12.80 -8.92 38.23
CA LEU A 147 -12.31 -8.67 39.58
C LEU A 147 -11.69 -7.27 39.72
N LEU A 148 -10.91 -6.84 38.72
CA LEU A 148 -10.34 -5.49 38.67
C LEU A 148 -11.42 -4.41 38.56
N ASP A 149 -12.49 -4.65 37.81
CA ASP A 149 -13.63 -3.74 37.69
C ASP A 149 -14.39 -3.64 39.03
N LYS A 150 -14.62 -4.76 39.73
CA LYS A 150 -15.20 -4.76 41.09
C LYS A 150 -14.37 -3.88 42.05
N GLU A 151 -13.04 -3.99 42.03
CA GLU A 151 -12.17 -3.12 42.85
C GLU A 151 -12.28 -1.64 42.46
N ILE A 152 -12.36 -1.34 41.16
CA ILE A 152 -12.54 0.02 40.67
C ILE A 152 -13.87 0.59 41.17
N TYR A 153 -14.98 -0.16 41.05
CA TYR A 153 -16.29 0.29 41.51
C TYR A 153 -16.33 0.48 43.03
N HIS A 154 -15.77 -0.45 43.79
CA HIS A 154 -15.67 -0.33 45.24
C HIS A 154 -14.82 0.88 45.66
N TYR A 155 -13.69 1.13 45.00
CA TYR A 155 -12.86 2.32 45.26
C TYR A 155 -13.58 3.63 44.90
N ARG A 156 -14.34 3.65 43.81
CA ARG A 156 -15.19 4.80 43.45
C ARG A 156 -16.25 5.06 44.52
N LYS A 157 -16.82 4.00 45.12
CA LYS A 157 -17.77 4.09 46.25
C LYS A 157 -17.11 4.68 47.50
N THR A 158 -15.91 4.23 47.88
CA THR A 158 -15.20 4.75 49.08
C THR A 158 -14.79 6.21 48.93
N VAL A 159 -14.46 6.65 47.71
CA VAL A 159 -14.12 8.05 47.40
C VAL A 159 -15.37 8.91 47.15
N SER A 160 -16.58 8.34 47.27
CA SER A 160 -17.86 9.03 47.00
C SER A 160 -17.92 9.65 45.60
N TYR A 161 -17.34 8.98 44.61
CA TYR A 161 -17.34 9.43 43.22
C TYR A 161 -18.75 9.35 42.62
N LYS A 162 -19.15 10.41 41.91
CA LYS A 162 -20.40 10.48 41.16
C LYS A 162 -20.12 10.52 39.67
N VAL A 163 -20.76 9.63 38.92
CA VAL A 163 -20.59 9.50 37.47
C VAL A 163 -21.12 10.76 36.79
N PRO A 164 -20.27 11.55 36.10
CA PRO A 164 -20.72 12.71 35.35
C PRO A 164 -21.56 12.29 34.14
N LYS A 165 -22.53 13.12 33.76
CA LYS A 165 -23.28 12.89 32.52
C LYS A 165 -22.36 13.10 31.32
N ASN A 166 -22.15 12.05 30.53
CA ASN A 166 -21.39 12.15 29.29
C ASN A 166 -22.23 12.80 28.19
N PRO A 167 -21.86 14.00 27.67
CA PRO A 167 -22.60 14.69 26.61
C PRO A 167 -22.65 13.93 25.29
N ASP A 168 -21.66 13.06 25.04
CA ASP A 168 -21.47 12.38 23.74
C ASP A 168 -22.47 11.24 23.51
N LEU A 169 -23.13 10.75 24.57
CA LEU A 169 -24.09 9.64 24.52
C LEU A 169 -25.55 10.10 24.27
N GLY A 170 -25.79 11.40 24.06
CA GLY A 170 -27.10 11.93 23.66
C GLY A 170 -28.25 11.54 24.60
N ALA A 171 -29.26 10.85 24.06
CA ALA A 171 -30.47 10.44 24.79
C ALA A 171 -30.22 9.32 25.81
N ASP A 172 -29.25 8.44 25.58
CA ASP A 172 -28.94 7.32 26.47
C ASP A 172 -27.94 7.70 27.58
N ALA A 173 -27.36 8.90 27.51
CA ALA A 173 -26.44 9.44 28.52
C ALA A 173 -26.98 9.35 29.95
N VAL A 174 -28.29 9.55 30.14
CA VAL A 174 -28.93 9.49 31.47
C VAL A 174 -29.12 8.05 31.95
N LYS A 175 -29.39 7.11 31.04
CA LYS A 175 -29.52 5.68 31.37
C LYS A 175 -28.17 5.10 31.76
N VAL A 176 -27.14 5.33 30.93
CA VAL A 176 -25.76 4.88 31.18
C VAL A 176 -25.22 5.45 32.49
N MET A 177 -25.44 6.75 32.75
CA MET A 177 -25.07 7.36 34.03
C MET A 177 -25.72 6.66 35.24
N ARG A 178 -27.02 6.33 35.14
CA ARG A 178 -27.74 5.65 36.21
C ARG A 178 -27.25 4.22 36.41
N GLU A 179 -26.98 3.50 35.33
CA GLU A 179 -26.49 2.12 35.37
C GLU A 179 -25.08 2.05 35.95
N GLU A 180 -24.16 2.93 35.53
CA GLU A 180 -22.81 3.01 36.08
C GLU A 180 -22.82 3.44 37.56
N GLN A 181 -23.68 4.40 37.92
CA GLN A 181 -23.82 4.79 39.32
C GLN A 181 -24.39 3.66 40.18
N LYS A 182 -25.34 2.88 39.64
CA LYS A 182 -25.90 1.71 40.32
C LYS A 182 -24.80 0.67 40.59
N GLN A 183 -23.93 0.40 39.62
CA GLN A 183 -22.80 -0.52 39.80
C GLN A 183 -21.81 -0.04 40.87
N ILE A 184 -21.55 1.28 40.95
CA ILE A 184 -20.72 1.86 42.02
C ILE A 184 -21.41 1.71 43.38
N ASP A 185 -22.71 2.00 43.45
CA ASP A 185 -23.46 1.98 44.71
C ASP A 185 -23.62 0.53 45.24
N GLU A 186 -23.79 -0.45 44.35
CA GLU A 186 -23.87 -1.89 44.65
C GLU A 186 -22.50 -2.56 44.87
N ALA A 187 -21.38 -1.87 44.63
CA ALA A 187 -20.06 -2.47 44.75
C ALA A 187 -19.71 -2.87 46.19
N GLU A 188 -19.23 -4.10 46.34
CA GLU A 188 -18.75 -4.71 47.59
C GLU A 188 -17.22 -4.90 47.54
N PRO A 189 -16.53 -4.93 48.70
CA PRO A 189 -15.12 -5.29 48.73
C PRO A 189 -14.94 -6.74 48.28
N LEU A 190 -13.81 -7.02 47.62
CA LEU A 190 -13.45 -8.40 47.26
C LEU A 190 -13.35 -9.28 48.51
N THR A 191 -13.90 -10.48 48.41
CA THR A 191 -13.75 -11.53 49.42
C THR A 191 -12.31 -12.08 49.46
N GLU A 192 -11.93 -12.75 50.54
CA GLU A 192 -10.61 -13.40 50.64
C GLU A 192 -10.38 -14.45 49.53
N GLU A 193 -11.44 -15.14 49.12
CA GLU A 193 -11.41 -16.10 48.01
C GLU A 193 -11.15 -15.41 46.66
N GLU A 194 -11.84 -14.30 46.38
CA GLU A 194 -11.64 -13.52 45.15
C GLU A 194 -10.27 -12.82 45.10
N LEU A 195 -9.72 -12.45 46.26
CA LEU A 195 -8.35 -11.93 46.35
C LEU A 195 -7.33 -13.02 45.97
N ALA A 196 -7.51 -14.25 46.45
CA ALA A 196 -6.67 -15.37 46.07
C ALA A 196 -6.82 -15.72 44.57
N GLU A 197 -8.06 -15.74 44.04
CA GLU A 197 -8.34 -15.95 42.60
C GLU A 197 -7.63 -14.90 41.75
N LYS A 198 -7.68 -13.62 42.16
CA LYS A 198 -7.00 -12.53 41.47
C LYS A 198 -5.48 -12.73 41.43
N GLU A 199 -4.86 -13.13 42.54
CA GLU A 199 -3.42 -13.38 42.60
C GLU A 199 -3.00 -14.52 41.67
N GLU A 200 -3.81 -15.58 41.57
CA GLU A 200 -3.59 -16.68 40.63
C GLU A 200 -3.73 -16.22 39.17
N LEU A 201 -4.79 -15.48 38.84
CA LEU A 201 -5.05 -15.00 37.48
C LEU A 201 -3.99 -14.00 36.99
N LEU A 202 -3.36 -13.25 37.90
CA LEU A 202 -2.23 -12.38 37.56
C LEU A 202 -0.96 -13.15 37.16
N GLN A 203 -0.85 -14.44 37.48
CA GLN A 203 0.27 -15.30 37.07
C GLN A 203 0.01 -15.99 35.72
N GLN A 204 -1.25 -16.14 35.31
CA GLN A 204 -1.63 -16.84 34.07
C GLN A 204 -1.42 -16.02 32.78
N GLY A 205 -1.10 -14.73 32.88
CA GLY A 205 -0.79 -13.89 31.73
C GLY A 205 0.71 -13.85 31.39
N PHE A 206 1.02 -13.32 30.22
CA PHE A 206 2.40 -13.13 29.75
C PHE A 206 3.08 -11.93 30.44
N THR A 207 3.36 -12.06 31.74
CA THR A 207 3.97 -11.01 32.57
C THR A 207 5.41 -10.68 32.18
N ASN A 208 6.13 -11.65 31.62
CA ASN A 208 7.47 -11.49 31.05
C ASN A 208 7.48 -10.75 29.71
N TRP A 209 6.33 -10.54 29.06
CA TRP A 209 6.23 -9.79 27.81
C TRP A 209 5.95 -8.31 28.07
N ASN A 210 6.87 -7.47 27.62
CA ASN A 210 6.71 -6.02 27.66
C ASN A 210 6.27 -5.47 26.29
N ARG A 211 5.96 -4.17 26.23
CA ARG A 211 5.50 -3.52 24.98
C ARG A 211 6.57 -3.50 23.88
N ARG A 212 7.86 -3.44 24.22
CA ARG A 212 8.96 -3.54 23.25
C ARG A 212 9.03 -4.94 22.66
N ASP A 213 8.93 -5.98 23.47
CA ASP A 213 8.97 -7.39 23.03
C ASP A 213 7.80 -7.67 22.09
N PHE A 214 6.59 -7.22 22.45
CA PHE A 214 5.41 -7.32 21.59
C PHE A 214 5.62 -6.63 20.24
N GLN A 215 6.14 -5.40 20.23
CA GLN A 215 6.39 -4.67 18.99
C GLN A 215 7.51 -5.30 18.14
N GLN A 216 8.54 -5.89 18.78
CA GLN A 216 9.56 -6.68 18.08
C GLN A 216 8.96 -7.94 17.47
N PHE A 217 8.10 -8.65 18.20
CA PHE A 217 7.40 -9.83 17.70
C PHE A 217 6.53 -9.51 16.48
N ILE A 218 5.75 -8.42 16.50
CA ILE A 218 4.95 -8.00 15.33
C ILE A 218 5.84 -7.67 14.13
N LYS A 219 6.93 -6.92 14.34
CA LYS A 219 7.89 -6.59 13.26
C LYS A 219 8.58 -7.82 12.69
N ALA A 220 8.92 -8.78 13.54
CA ALA A 220 9.53 -10.03 13.12
C ALA A 220 8.56 -10.88 12.28
N ASN A 221 7.28 -10.95 12.68
CA ASN A 221 6.22 -11.58 11.87
C ASN A 221 6.01 -10.86 10.53
N GLU A 222 6.06 -9.53 10.47
CA GLU A 222 6.01 -8.78 9.20
C GLU A 222 7.20 -9.13 8.27
N LYS A 223 8.39 -9.33 8.86
CA LYS A 223 9.65 -9.49 8.12
C LYS A 223 9.88 -10.92 7.62
N TYR A 224 9.52 -11.92 8.41
CA TYR A 224 9.78 -13.33 8.13
C TYR A 224 8.51 -14.13 7.79
N GLY A 225 7.33 -13.58 8.10
CA GLY A 225 6.04 -14.27 7.96
C GLY A 225 5.69 -15.10 9.19
N ARG A 226 4.41 -15.45 9.33
CA ARG A 226 3.85 -16.09 10.55
C ARG A 226 4.38 -17.49 10.88
N GLU A 227 4.99 -18.17 9.91
CA GLU A 227 5.41 -19.57 10.05
C GLU A 227 6.90 -19.71 10.45
N ASP A 228 7.70 -18.66 10.28
CA ASP A 228 9.16 -18.72 10.47
C ASP A 228 9.56 -18.40 11.92
N TYR A 229 9.16 -19.28 12.83
CA TYR A 229 9.44 -19.13 14.28
C TYR A 229 10.95 -19.11 14.60
N GLU A 230 11.78 -19.74 13.77
CA GLU A 230 13.23 -19.77 13.97
C GLU A 230 13.83 -18.37 13.81
N ASN A 231 13.44 -17.62 12.77
CA ASN A 231 13.92 -16.27 12.59
C ASN A 231 13.20 -15.26 13.49
N ILE A 232 11.91 -15.47 13.77
CA ILE A 232 11.17 -14.62 14.72
C ILE A 232 11.81 -14.65 16.11
N SER A 233 12.10 -15.85 16.64
CA SER A 233 12.67 -15.99 17.98
C SER A 233 14.06 -15.35 18.13
N LYS A 234 14.85 -15.28 17.06
CA LYS A 234 16.16 -14.61 17.07
C LYS A 234 16.06 -13.09 17.13
N GLU A 235 14.94 -12.50 16.66
CA GLU A 235 14.74 -11.04 16.62
C GLU A 235 14.01 -10.50 17.86
N VAL A 236 13.34 -11.37 18.63
CA VAL A 236 12.74 -11.02 19.92
C VAL A 236 13.79 -11.15 21.03
N GLU A 237 14.39 -10.03 21.42
CA GLU A 237 15.48 -10.00 22.38
C GLU A 237 15.00 -10.41 23.79
N GLY A 238 15.74 -11.30 24.45
CA GLY A 238 15.46 -11.68 25.84
C GLY A 238 14.29 -12.65 26.02
N LYS A 239 13.86 -13.33 24.96
CA LYS A 239 12.92 -14.45 25.00
C LYS A 239 13.55 -15.69 24.40
N THR A 240 13.25 -16.84 24.99
CA THR A 240 13.66 -18.14 24.45
C THR A 240 12.79 -18.53 23.26
N PRO A 241 13.26 -19.40 22.36
CA PRO A 241 12.45 -19.88 21.24
C PRO A 241 11.14 -20.53 21.68
N GLU A 242 11.15 -21.25 22.80
CA GLU A 242 9.96 -21.89 23.38
C GLU A 242 8.92 -20.85 23.83
N GLU A 243 9.34 -19.83 24.60
CA GLU A 243 8.45 -18.74 25.02
C GLU A 243 7.84 -17.98 23.83
N VAL A 244 8.60 -17.79 22.74
CA VAL A 244 8.10 -17.13 21.53
C VAL A 244 7.05 -17.96 20.82
N ILE A 245 7.23 -19.29 20.77
CA ILE A 245 6.25 -20.21 20.16
C ILE A 245 4.97 -20.26 21.00
N GLU A 246 5.09 -20.37 22.33
CA GLU A 246 3.95 -20.34 23.25
C GLU A 246 3.14 -19.04 23.10
N TYR A 247 3.84 -17.90 23.10
CA TYR A 247 3.20 -16.61 22.88
C TYR A 247 2.55 -16.51 21.51
N ALA A 248 3.22 -16.99 20.46
CA ALA A 248 2.68 -16.94 19.10
C ALA A 248 1.38 -17.75 18.97
N ASN A 249 1.30 -18.94 19.58
CA ASN A 249 0.10 -19.76 19.57
C ASN A 249 -1.09 -19.01 20.20
N VAL A 250 -0.90 -18.45 21.40
CA VAL A 250 -1.96 -17.68 22.07
C VAL A 250 -2.29 -16.40 21.31
N PHE A 251 -1.28 -15.72 20.75
CA PHE A 251 -1.49 -14.55 19.90
C PHE A 251 -2.39 -14.87 18.71
N TRP A 252 -2.12 -15.93 17.96
CA TRP A 252 -2.94 -16.28 16.78
C TRP A 252 -4.33 -16.79 17.14
N GLU A 253 -4.53 -17.34 18.33
CA GLU A 253 -5.86 -17.73 18.83
C GLU A 253 -6.67 -16.53 19.32
N ARG A 254 -6.02 -15.56 19.99
CA ARG A 254 -6.68 -14.47 20.74
C ARG A 254 -6.39 -13.06 20.21
N TYR A 255 -5.76 -12.90 19.05
CA TYR A 255 -5.41 -11.57 18.50
C TYR A 255 -6.62 -10.64 18.36
N SER A 256 -7.83 -11.17 18.20
CA SER A 256 -9.07 -10.39 18.11
C SER A 256 -9.38 -9.58 19.37
N GLU A 257 -8.81 -9.95 20.51
CA GLU A 257 -8.96 -9.22 21.78
C GLU A 257 -8.10 -7.94 21.85
N LEU A 258 -7.13 -7.79 20.94
CA LEU A 258 -6.26 -6.63 20.88
C LEU A 258 -7.01 -5.41 20.34
N THR A 259 -6.77 -4.27 20.98
CA THR A 259 -7.40 -2.98 20.61
C THR A 259 -7.13 -2.56 19.15
N ASP A 260 -5.92 -2.83 18.65
CA ASP A 260 -5.47 -2.51 17.28
C ASP A 260 -5.30 -3.78 16.41
N SER A 261 -6.04 -4.86 16.70
CA SER A 261 -5.95 -6.16 16.01
C SER A 261 -5.98 -6.05 14.47
N ASP A 262 -6.97 -5.34 13.92
CA ASP A 262 -7.11 -5.13 12.47
C ASP A 262 -5.86 -4.52 11.83
N LYS A 263 -5.23 -3.53 12.50
CA LYS A 263 -4.03 -2.86 11.98
C LYS A 263 -2.81 -3.79 12.03
N ILE A 264 -2.68 -4.53 13.12
CA ILE A 264 -1.57 -5.46 13.34
C ILE A 264 -1.61 -6.58 12.29
N ILE A 265 -2.78 -7.20 12.09
CA ILE A 265 -2.94 -8.26 11.08
C ILE A 265 -2.69 -7.73 9.68
N ALA A 266 -3.24 -6.56 9.33
CA ALA A 266 -3.00 -5.94 8.02
C ALA A 266 -1.50 -5.64 7.78
N GLN A 267 -0.76 -5.27 8.83
CA GLN A 267 0.69 -5.07 8.74
C GLN A 267 1.42 -6.40 8.45
N ILE A 268 1.09 -7.47 9.18
CA ILE A 268 1.71 -8.79 8.99
C ILE A 268 1.39 -9.34 7.60
N GLU A 269 0.12 -9.31 7.17
CA GLU A 269 -0.31 -9.79 5.86
C GLU A 269 0.38 -9.03 4.72
N LYS A 270 0.58 -7.72 4.88
CA LYS A 270 1.34 -6.91 3.91
C LYS A 270 2.82 -7.30 3.86
N GLY A 271 3.40 -7.65 5.01
CA GLY A 271 4.74 -8.24 5.09
C GLY A 271 4.83 -9.55 4.33
N GLU A 272 3.91 -10.47 4.60
CA GLU A 272 3.83 -11.78 3.93
C GLU A 272 3.62 -11.67 2.43
N GLN A 273 2.77 -10.73 1.97
CA GLN A 273 2.61 -10.45 0.54
C GLN A 273 3.91 -10.01 -0.12
N ARG A 274 4.77 -9.26 0.59
CA ARG A 274 6.10 -8.86 0.07
C ARG A 274 7.03 -10.06 -0.02
N ILE A 275 7.03 -10.93 1.00
CA ILE A 275 7.83 -12.17 1.02
C ILE A 275 7.40 -13.08 -0.13
N GLN A 276 6.09 -13.33 -0.25
CA GLN A 276 5.52 -14.13 -1.32
C GLN A 276 5.88 -13.54 -2.70
N ARG A 277 5.72 -12.23 -2.88
CA ARG A 277 6.07 -11.54 -4.13
C ARG A 277 7.54 -11.75 -4.49
N LYS A 278 8.47 -11.68 -3.53
CA LYS A 278 9.90 -11.96 -3.78
C LYS A 278 10.13 -13.39 -4.25
N GLN A 279 9.48 -14.35 -3.61
CA GLN A 279 9.59 -15.77 -4.00
C GLN A 279 8.99 -16.02 -5.39
N ASP A 280 7.84 -15.42 -5.71
CA ASP A 280 7.18 -15.57 -7.00
C ASP A 280 8.04 -14.97 -8.13
N ILE A 281 8.64 -13.79 -7.91
CA ILE A 281 9.58 -13.18 -8.88
C ILE A 281 10.79 -14.10 -9.10
N LYS A 282 11.37 -14.65 -8.03
CA LYS A 282 12.50 -15.57 -8.14
C LYS A 282 12.12 -16.82 -8.95
N ARG A 283 10.99 -17.44 -8.64
CA ARG A 283 10.46 -18.60 -9.38
C ARG A 283 10.20 -18.26 -10.84
N ALA A 284 9.63 -17.09 -11.13
CA ALA A 284 9.34 -16.66 -12.49
C ALA A 284 10.62 -16.45 -13.32
N LEU A 285 11.64 -15.81 -12.74
CA LEU A 285 12.94 -15.62 -13.40
C LEU A 285 13.66 -16.96 -13.62
N ASP A 286 13.65 -17.85 -12.61
CA ASP A 286 14.23 -19.20 -12.72
C ASP A 286 13.56 -20.00 -13.85
N ALA A 287 12.22 -20.02 -13.87
CA ALA A 287 11.44 -20.70 -14.90
C ALA A 287 11.71 -20.14 -16.30
N LYS A 288 11.91 -18.82 -16.41
CA LYS A 288 12.22 -18.16 -17.67
C LYS A 288 13.63 -18.47 -18.17
N ILE A 289 14.63 -18.50 -17.28
CA ILE A 289 16.05 -18.62 -17.68
C ILE A 289 16.46 -20.07 -17.89
N LYS A 290 15.94 -21.01 -17.07
CA LYS A 290 16.31 -22.44 -17.08
C LYS A 290 16.26 -23.13 -18.46
N PRO A 291 15.31 -22.85 -19.37
CA PRO A 291 15.26 -23.49 -20.68
C PRO A 291 16.38 -23.07 -21.64
N TYR A 292 17.05 -21.94 -21.39
CA TYR A 292 18.08 -21.40 -22.27
C TYR A 292 19.48 -21.88 -21.87
N ARG A 293 20.21 -22.48 -22.81
CA ARG A 293 21.61 -22.90 -22.58
C ARG A 293 22.55 -21.69 -22.44
N ALA A 294 22.29 -20.62 -23.19
CA ALA A 294 23.06 -19.38 -23.15
C ALA A 294 22.10 -18.18 -23.01
N PRO A 295 21.56 -17.92 -21.81
CA PRO A 295 20.46 -16.96 -21.61
C PRO A 295 20.82 -15.54 -22.05
N PHE A 296 22.05 -15.08 -21.78
CA PHE A 296 22.56 -13.77 -22.22
C PHE A 296 22.57 -13.56 -23.74
N HIS A 297 22.47 -14.60 -24.55
CA HIS A 297 22.43 -14.51 -26.01
C HIS A 297 21.06 -14.94 -26.57
N GLN A 298 20.37 -15.86 -25.91
CA GLN A 298 19.21 -16.57 -26.47
C GLN A 298 17.87 -16.14 -25.88
N LEU A 299 17.82 -15.64 -24.64
CA LEU A 299 16.57 -15.34 -23.93
C LEU A 299 15.72 -14.29 -24.67
N ARG A 300 14.50 -14.65 -25.08
CA ARG A 300 13.57 -13.74 -25.75
C ARG A 300 12.49 -13.30 -24.78
N ILE A 301 12.08 -12.04 -24.85
CA ILE A 301 11.03 -11.46 -24.00
C ILE A 301 9.80 -11.21 -24.86
N GLN A 302 8.64 -11.70 -24.41
CA GLN A 302 7.38 -11.45 -25.08
C GLN A 302 6.78 -10.11 -24.61
N TYR A 303 6.99 -9.05 -25.38
CA TYR A 303 6.60 -7.69 -24.97
C TYR A 303 5.11 -7.35 -25.11
N GLY A 304 4.40 -8.00 -26.05
CA GLY A 304 3.07 -7.56 -26.46
C GLY A 304 3.08 -6.09 -26.88
N THR A 305 2.17 -5.29 -26.32
CA THR A 305 2.09 -3.83 -26.54
C THR A 305 3.06 -3.01 -25.70
N ASN A 306 3.78 -3.62 -24.75
CA ASN A 306 4.48 -2.92 -23.67
C ASN A 306 6.01 -2.84 -23.84
N LYS A 307 6.54 -2.96 -25.07
CA LYS A 307 7.99 -2.88 -25.32
C LYS A 307 8.58 -1.52 -24.93
N GLY A 308 7.85 -0.44 -25.22
CA GLY A 308 8.38 0.92 -25.18
C GLY A 308 9.36 1.18 -26.34
N LYS A 309 9.82 2.43 -26.47
CA LYS A 309 10.76 2.86 -27.53
C LYS A 309 12.22 2.98 -27.07
N ASN A 310 12.47 2.94 -25.77
CA ASN A 310 13.74 3.39 -25.22
C ASN A 310 14.76 2.25 -25.07
N TYR A 311 14.33 1.10 -24.56
CA TYR A 311 15.21 -0.05 -24.33
C TYR A 311 15.20 -1.01 -25.51
N THR A 312 16.36 -1.50 -25.89
CA THR A 312 16.48 -2.57 -26.89
C THR A 312 16.27 -3.95 -26.26
N GLU A 313 16.02 -4.95 -27.10
CA GLU A 313 15.85 -6.33 -26.63
C GLU A 313 17.16 -6.93 -26.11
N GLU A 314 18.31 -6.45 -26.58
CA GLU A 314 19.61 -6.86 -26.08
C GLU A 314 19.87 -6.31 -24.68
N GLU A 315 19.54 -5.04 -24.45
CA GLU A 315 19.59 -4.41 -23.12
C GLU A 315 18.68 -5.14 -22.13
N ASP A 316 17.39 -5.33 -22.48
CA ASP A 316 16.43 -5.98 -21.58
C ASP A 316 16.84 -7.43 -21.23
N ARG A 317 17.37 -8.17 -22.20
CA ARG A 317 17.90 -9.52 -21.99
C ARG A 317 19.04 -9.51 -20.98
N PHE A 318 19.97 -8.57 -21.12
CA PHE A 318 21.05 -8.42 -20.16
C PHE A 318 20.53 -8.04 -18.77
N LEU A 319 19.57 -7.11 -18.68
CA LEU A 319 18.96 -6.71 -17.40
C LEU A 319 18.36 -7.92 -16.67
N VAL A 320 17.55 -8.72 -17.36
CA VAL A 320 16.90 -9.91 -16.79
C VAL A 320 17.93 -10.96 -16.37
N CYS A 321 18.89 -11.29 -17.24
CA CYS A 321 19.89 -12.31 -16.95
C CYS A 321 20.84 -11.89 -15.82
N MET A 322 21.28 -10.64 -15.82
CA MET A 322 22.19 -10.12 -14.79
C MET A 322 21.46 -9.95 -13.46
N LEU A 323 20.20 -9.50 -13.45
CA LEU A 323 19.39 -9.41 -12.23
C LEU A 323 19.18 -10.80 -11.59
N HIS A 324 18.95 -11.82 -12.41
CA HIS A 324 18.87 -13.21 -11.93
C HIS A 324 20.20 -13.70 -11.35
N GLN A 325 21.32 -13.43 -12.02
CA GLN A 325 22.64 -13.85 -11.57
C GLN A 325 23.07 -13.15 -10.26
N LEU A 326 22.79 -11.85 -10.11
CA LEU A 326 23.08 -11.10 -8.89
C LEU A 326 22.14 -11.49 -7.73
N GLY A 327 20.91 -11.87 -8.05
CA GLY A 327 19.86 -12.19 -7.10
C GLY A 327 18.99 -10.97 -6.79
N PHE A 328 17.75 -11.00 -7.26
CA PHE A 328 16.77 -9.90 -7.14
C PHE A 328 16.57 -9.38 -5.71
N ASP A 329 16.69 -10.25 -4.70
CA ASP A 329 16.37 -9.92 -3.32
C ASP A 329 17.54 -9.34 -2.51
N ARG A 330 18.70 -9.10 -3.16
CA ARG A 330 19.85 -8.50 -2.46
C ARG A 330 19.68 -7.00 -2.32
N ASP A 331 20.18 -6.47 -1.20
CA ASP A 331 20.31 -5.04 -1.00
C ASP A 331 21.18 -4.43 -2.09
N MET A 332 20.78 -3.26 -2.60
CA MET A 332 21.53 -2.51 -3.61
C MET A 332 21.74 -3.24 -4.97
N VAL A 333 20.98 -4.30 -5.25
CA VAL A 333 21.09 -5.09 -6.50
C VAL A 333 21.09 -4.25 -7.77
N TYR A 334 20.34 -3.14 -7.80
CA TYR A 334 20.26 -2.26 -8.97
C TYR A 334 21.48 -1.34 -9.13
N GLU A 335 22.20 -1.03 -8.05
CA GLU A 335 23.50 -0.36 -8.15
C GLU A 335 24.58 -1.33 -8.63
N GLU A 336 24.54 -2.60 -8.18
CA GLU A 336 25.42 -3.64 -8.71
C GLU A 336 25.13 -3.92 -10.19
N LEU A 337 23.85 -3.97 -10.58
CA LEU A 337 23.43 -4.12 -11.97
C LEU A 337 23.96 -2.98 -12.84
N LYS A 338 23.86 -1.74 -12.34
CA LYS A 338 24.41 -0.55 -13.00
C LYS A 338 25.93 -0.63 -13.16
N ALA A 339 26.64 -1.12 -12.15
CA ALA A 339 28.08 -1.38 -12.26
C ALA A 339 28.40 -2.48 -13.29
N ALA A 340 27.61 -3.55 -13.33
CA ALA A 340 27.75 -4.64 -14.30
C ALA A 340 27.54 -4.15 -15.75
N ILE A 341 26.52 -3.33 -15.99
CA ILE A 341 26.27 -2.69 -17.30
C ILE A 341 27.48 -1.88 -17.76
N ARG A 342 28.10 -1.11 -16.87
CA ARG A 342 29.27 -0.28 -17.22
C ARG A 342 30.51 -1.10 -17.56
N ARG A 343 30.67 -2.26 -16.92
CA ARG A 343 31.78 -3.19 -17.14
C ARG A 343 31.57 -4.06 -18.39
N ALA A 344 30.33 -4.27 -18.81
CA ALA A 344 29.99 -5.12 -19.94
C ALA A 344 30.51 -4.52 -21.27
N PRO A 345 31.38 -5.23 -22.02
CA PRO A 345 31.94 -4.73 -23.27
C PRO A 345 30.89 -4.49 -24.37
N GLN A 346 29.78 -5.26 -24.40
CA GLN A 346 28.74 -5.05 -25.41
C GLN A 346 28.09 -3.66 -25.34
N PHE A 347 28.07 -3.03 -24.16
CA PHE A 347 27.54 -1.68 -23.99
C PHE A 347 28.62 -0.61 -24.10
N ARG A 348 29.80 -0.91 -24.69
CA ARG A 348 30.94 0.03 -24.76
C ARG A 348 30.54 1.40 -25.30
N PHE A 349 29.68 1.42 -26.32
CA PHE A 349 29.18 2.63 -26.99
C PHE A 349 27.70 2.93 -26.72
N ASP A 350 27.01 2.08 -25.96
CA ASP A 350 25.63 2.32 -25.55
C ASP A 350 25.62 3.28 -24.35
N TRP A 351 25.52 4.57 -24.67
CA TRP A 351 25.45 5.62 -23.66
C TRP A 351 24.09 5.65 -22.95
N PHE A 352 23.02 5.24 -23.63
CA PHE A 352 21.68 5.25 -23.07
C PHE A 352 21.60 4.34 -21.85
N VAL A 353 21.94 3.06 -21.98
CA VAL A 353 21.86 2.09 -20.88
C VAL A 353 22.86 2.43 -19.76
N LYS A 354 24.04 2.96 -20.10
CA LYS A 354 25.08 3.38 -19.14
C LYS A 354 24.74 4.63 -18.33
N SER A 355 23.90 5.49 -18.88
CA SER A 355 23.43 6.73 -18.22
C SER A 355 22.27 6.49 -17.25
N ARG A 356 21.64 5.31 -17.27
CA ARG A 356 20.49 5.02 -16.40
C ARG A 356 20.90 4.99 -14.92
N THR A 357 20.04 5.55 -14.10
CA THR A 357 20.12 5.48 -12.63
C THR A 357 19.63 4.11 -12.14
N ALA A 358 20.02 3.70 -10.92
CA ALA A 358 19.55 2.44 -10.34
C ALA A 358 18.01 2.39 -10.24
N SER A 359 17.38 3.51 -9.90
CA SER A 359 15.92 3.63 -9.83
C SER A 359 15.23 3.45 -11.19
N GLU A 360 15.83 3.94 -12.28
CA GLU A 360 15.30 3.74 -13.63
C GLU A 360 15.47 2.29 -14.09
N LEU A 361 16.63 1.68 -13.79
CA LEU A 361 16.86 0.26 -14.06
C LEU A 361 15.91 -0.61 -13.26
N GLN A 362 15.62 -0.27 -12.00
CA GLN A 362 14.62 -0.95 -11.18
C GLN A 362 13.23 -0.89 -11.81
N ARG A 363 12.77 0.29 -12.24
CA ARG A 363 11.47 0.43 -12.94
C ARG A 363 11.42 -0.42 -14.21
N ARG A 364 12.50 -0.43 -15.00
CA ARG A 364 12.56 -1.26 -16.22
C ARG A 364 12.50 -2.75 -15.87
N CYS A 365 13.32 -3.20 -14.93
CA CYS A 365 13.33 -4.59 -14.46
C CYS A 365 11.95 -5.02 -13.93
N ASN A 366 11.27 -4.19 -13.14
CA ASN A 366 9.92 -4.48 -12.66
C ASN A 366 8.93 -4.68 -13.83
N THR A 367 9.04 -3.86 -14.87
CA THR A 367 8.22 -4.02 -16.08
C THR A 367 8.52 -5.36 -16.78
N LEU A 368 9.80 -5.72 -16.92
CA LEU A 368 10.22 -6.98 -17.54
C LEU A 368 9.78 -8.19 -16.74
N ILE A 369 9.85 -8.12 -15.41
CA ILE A 369 9.35 -9.15 -14.50
C ILE A 369 7.85 -9.38 -14.72
N THR A 370 7.04 -8.31 -14.77
CA THR A 370 5.60 -8.44 -15.04
C THR A 370 5.31 -9.10 -16.39
N LEU A 371 6.12 -8.82 -17.41
CA LEU A 371 5.99 -9.47 -18.73
C LEU A 371 6.32 -10.96 -18.64
N ILE A 372 7.38 -11.33 -17.92
CA ILE A 372 7.80 -12.72 -17.71
C ILE A 372 6.75 -13.48 -16.90
N GLU A 373 6.21 -12.88 -15.84
CA GLU A 373 5.14 -13.50 -15.02
C GLU A 373 3.89 -13.79 -15.85
N ARG A 374 3.47 -12.85 -16.70
CA ARG A 374 2.35 -13.04 -17.62
C ARG A 374 2.65 -14.14 -18.64
N GLU A 375 3.85 -14.15 -19.22
CA GLU A 375 4.27 -15.19 -20.16
C GLU A 375 4.25 -16.58 -19.51
N ASN A 376 4.75 -16.70 -18.28
CA ASN A 376 4.74 -17.97 -17.55
C ASN A 376 3.32 -18.45 -17.26
N GLN A 377 2.42 -17.56 -16.84
CA GLN A 377 0.99 -17.89 -16.64
C GLN A 377 0.35 -18.42 -17.94
N GLU A 378 0.58 -17.75 -19.07
CA GLU A 378 0.06 -18.19 -20.37
C GLU A 378 0.63 -19.55 -20.80
N LEU A 379 1.88 -19.86 -20.46
CA LEU A 379 2.51 -21.15 -20.72
C LEU A 379 1.93 -22.26 -19.83
N GLU A 380 1.76 -21.98 -18.53
CA GLU A 380 1.16 -22.91 -17.57
C GLU A 380 -0.29 -23.26 -17.96
N GLU A 381 -1.10 -22.27 -18.35
CA GLU A 381 -2.47 -22.48 -18.82
C GLU A 381 -2.52 -23.36 -20.08
N LYS A 382 -1.62 -23.13 -21.04
CA LYS A 382 -1.49 -23.96 -22.26
C LYS A 382 -1.08 -25.39 -21.91
N GLU A 383 -0.19 -25.57 -20.93
CA GLU A 383 0.21 -26.90 -20.47
C GLU A 383 -0.95 -27.64 -19.80
N GLN A 384 -1.74 -26.95 -18.96
CA GLN A 384 -2.94 -27.53 -18.34
C GLN A 384 -4.02 -27.90 -19.38
N GLN A 385 -4.22 -27.06 -20.39
CA GLN A 385 -5.17 -27.34 -21.47
C GLN A 385 -4.72 -28.51 -22.35
N SER A 386 -3.41 -28.66 -22.60
CA SER A 386 -2.89 -29.81 -23.35
C SER A 386 -3.00 -31.12 -22.57
N LYS A 387 -2.83 -31.10 -21.24
CA LYS A 387 -3.05 -32.26 -20.35
C LYS A 387 -4.54 -32.65 -20.21
N LYS A 388 -5.46 -31.70 -20.37
CA LYS A 388 -6.92 -31.96 -20.31
C LYS A 388 -7.53 -32.47 -21.62
N LYS A 389 -6.80 -32.46 -22.74
CA LYS A 389 -7.27 -33.11 -23.97
C LYS A 389 -7.06 -34.63 -23.83
N PRO A 390 -8.12 -35.46 -23.92
CA PRO A 390 -7.95 -36.90 -23.98
C PRO A 390 -7.13 -37.23 -25.23
N GLY A 391 -6.08 -38.03 -25.08
CA GLY A 391 -5.26 -38.49 -26.20
C GLY A 391 -6.12 -39.10 -27.32
N PRO A 392 -5.64 -39.10 -28.57
CA PRO A 392 -6.41 -39.65 -29.68
C PRO A 392 -6.78 -41.11 -29.35
N LYS A 393 -8.08 -41.42 -29.37
CA LYS A 393 -8.57 -42.79 -29.15
C LYS A 393 -7.81 -43.74 -30.09
N ALA A 394 -6.97 -44.59 -29.52
CA ALA A 394 -6.47 -45.77 -30.19
C ALA A 394 -7.67 -46.69 -30.46
N GLY A 395 -8.02 -46.84 -31.73
CA GLY A 395 -9.04 -47.80 -32.14
C GLY A 395 -9.78 -47.37 -33.41
N ILE A 396 -9.26 -47.77 -34.57
CA ILE A 396 -9.93 -48.64 -35.54
C ILE A 396 -8.84 -49.15 -36.49
N ALA A 397 -8.49 -50.42 -36.35
CA ALA A 397 -7.70 -51.16 -37.32
C ALA A 397 -8.64 -51.85 -38.33
N ARG A 398 -8.47 -51.45 -39.60
CA ARG A 398 -8.59 -52.20 -40.88
C ARG A 398 -9.87 -52.96 -41.25
N GLY A 399 -10.34 -52.65 -42.48
CA GLY A 399 -10.98 -53.58 -43.41
C GLY A 399 -10.48 -53.31 -44.86
N PRO A 400 -10.39 -54.32 -45.74
CA PRO A 400 -9.43 -54.33 -46.86
C PRO A 400 -10.02 -53.89 -48.22
N GLY A 401 -9.14 -53.43 -49.12
CA GLY A 401 -9.31 -53.61 -50.56
C GLY A 401 -9.52 -52.35 -51.41
N LYS A 402 -8.43 -51.88 -52.03
CA LYS A 402 -8.23 -51.86 -53.50
C LYS A 402 -7.00 -51.00 -53.83
N ARG A 403 -5.98 -51.65 -54.39
CA ARG A 403 -4.85 -50.98 -55.07
C ARG A 403 -5.35 -50.38 -56.40
N PRO A 404 -4.70 -49.31 -56.87
CA PRO A 404 -4.10 -49.39 -58.20
C PRO A 404 -2.58 -49.21 -58.15
N ALA A 405 -1.95 -49.74 -59.19
CA ALA A 405 -0.53 -49.96 -59.41
C ALA A 405 0.28 -48.66 -59.65
N PRO A 406 1.63 -48.72 -59.56
CA PRO A 406 2.50 -47.56 -59.70
C PRO A 406 2.81 -47.28 -61.17
N VAL A 407 2.80 -46.01 -61.56
CA VAL A 407 3.39 -45.57 -62.83
C VAL A 407 4.74 -44.94 -62.50
N MET A 408 5.80 -45.71 -62.72
CA MET A 408 7.10 -45.13 -63.09
C MET A 408 7.05 -44.93 -64.60
N ASN A 409 7.44 -43.74 -65.07
CA ASN A 409 8.23 -43.68 -66.29
C ASN A 409 9.10 -42.43 -66.32
N ASP A 410 10.19 -42.64 -67.04
CA ASP A 410 11.50 -42.04 -66.89
C ASP A 410 11.72 -40.91 -67.91
N THR A 411 12.83 -40.20 -67.73
CA THR A 411 13.59 -39.39 -68.72
C THR A 411 13.00 -38.09 -69.27
N SER A 412 13.68 -36.96 -69.01
CA SER A 412 14.73 -36.43 -69.92
C SER A 412 15.13 -34.97 -69.62
N ASN A 413 16.33 -34.82 -69.06
CA ASN A 413 17.44 -33.99 -69.56
C ASN A 413 17.12 -32.69 -70.36
N LYS A 414 17.46 -31.51 -69.80
CA LYS A 414 18.20 -30.44 -70.53
C LYS A 414 18.72 -29.29 -69.66
N LYS A 415 20.05 -29.31 -69.50
CA LYS A 415 21.03 -28.22 -69.65
C LYS A 415 20.95 -26.95 -68.81
N ALA A 416 22.01 -26.82 -68.00
CA ALA A 416 22.69 -25.58 -67.65
C ALA A 416 22.99 -24.67 -68.86
N LYS A 417 22.93 -23.36 -68.65
CA LYS A 417 23.73 -22.40 -69.40
C LYS A 417 24.15 -21.26 -68.49
N VAL A 418 25.45 -21.20 -68.27
CA VAL A 418 26.23 -20.05 -67.80
C VAL A 418 26.11 -18.92 -68.83
N LYS A 419 25.88 -17.71 -68.34
CA LYS A 419 26.64 -16.53 -68.75
C LYS A 419 26.63 -15.50 -67.63
#